data_AF-A0A0A2C9M2-F1
#
_entry.id   AF-A0A0A2C9M2-F1
#
_cell.length_a   1.000
_cell.length_b   1.000
_cell.length_c   1.000
_cell.angle_alpha   90.00
_cell.angle_beta   90.00
_cell.angle_gamma   90.00
#
_symmetry.space_group_name_H-M   'P 1'
#
loop_
_entity.id
_entity.type
_entity.pdbx_description
1 polymer ?
#
loop_
_entity_poly.entity_id
_entity_poly.type
_entity_poly.pdbx_seq_one_letter_code
_entity_poly.pdbx_strand_id
1 'polypeptide(L)'
;MSAPRALFDELPDFGKRAVWCHQNCWESITLHAPACLLCLIAGVVSPVAVIAAWVHPIVRFIYIGAYVGDIPPARGLCWASGLLCSTLLYKEGLTALLSS
;
A
#
# COMPACT_ATOMS: atom_id res chain seq x y z
N MET A 1 -6.33 27.73 -17.88
CA MET A 1 -6.49 26.26 -17.85
C MET A 1 -7.29 25.92 -16.60
N SER A 2 -8.59 25.60 -16.71
CA SER A 2 -9.50 25.47 -15.54
C SER A 2 -9.75 24.02 -15.10
N ALA A 3 -9.30 23.01 -15.87
CA ALA A 3 -9.49 21.59 -15.55
C ALA A 3 -8.20 20.76 -15.75
N PRO A 4 -7.18 20.88 -14.88
CA PRO A 4 -5.90 20.16 -15.02
C PRO A 4 -6.04 18.64 -15.08
N ARG A 5 -7.10 18.08 -14.48
CA ARG A 5 -7.38 16.63 -14.50
C ARG A 5 -7.93 16.12 -15.84
N ALA A 6 -8.49 17.01 -16.67
CA ALA A 6 -8.95 16.64 -18.02
C ALA A 6 -7.78 16.25 -18.94
N LEU A 7 -6.55 16.66 -18.60
CA LEU A 7 -5.34 16.33 -19.36
C LEU A 7 -4.86 14.89 -19.12
N PHE A 8 -5.39 14.18 -18.11
CA PHE A 8 -4.91 12.82 -17.80
C PHE A 8 -5.19 11.82 -18.91
N ASP A 9 -6.29 12.00 -19.65
CA ASP A 9 -6.64 11.14 -20.79
C ASP A 9 -5.77 11.42 -22.03
N GLU A 10 -5.12 12.59 -22.08
CA GLU A 10 -4.20 12.99 -23.14
C GLU A 10 -2.74 12.57 -22.86
N LEU A 11 -2.46 12.03 -21.67
CA LEU A 11 -1.11 11.57 -21.33
C LEU A 11 -0.68 10.38 -22.20
N PRO A 12 0.62 10.24 -22.49
CA PRO A 12 1.17 9.00 -23.02
C PRO A 12 0.91 7.84 -22.05
N ASP A 13 0.96 6.60 -22.54
CA ASP A 13 0.58 5.41 -21.75
C ASP A 13 1.30 5.29 -20.41
N PHE A 14 2.60 5.66 -20.36
CA PHE A 14 3.34 5.67 -19.10
C PHE A 14 2.76 6.67 -18.08
N GLY A 15 2.28 7.83 -18.55
CA GLY A 15 1.67 8.86 -17.73
C GLY A 15 0.31 8.43 -17.19
N LYS A 16 -0.51 7.76 -18.03
CA LYS A 16 -1.77 7.15 -17.59
C LYS A 16 -1.54 6.11 -16.50
N ARG A 17 -0.56 5.22 -16.70
CA ARG A 17 -0.14 4.24 -15.68
C ARG A 17 0.37 4.89 -14.40
N ALA A 18 1.09 6.00 -14.49
CA ALA A 18 1.53 6.74 -13.30
C ALA A 18 0.35 7.31 -12.50
N VAL A 19 -0.67 7.85 -13.17
CA VAL A 19 -1.92 8.31 -12.53
C VAL A 19 -2.63 7.14 -11.84
N TRP A 20 -2.81 6.01 -12.52
CA TRP A 20 -3.44 4.82 -11.94
C TRP A 20 -2.65 4.25 -10.76
N CYS A 21 -1.31 4.21 -10.87
CA CYS A 21 -0.43 3.80 -9.80
C CYS A 21 -0.60 4.70 -8.57
N HIS A 22 -0.67 6.01 -8.77
CA HIS A 22 -0.87 6.98 -7.69
C HIS A 22 -2.21 6.75 -6.97
N GLN A 23 -3.31 6.53 -7.72
CA GLN A 23 -4.60 6.19 -7.12
C GLN A 23 -4.53 4.89 -6.30
N ASN A 24 -3.88 3.85 -6.83
CA ASN A 24 -3.71 2.61 -6.08
C ASN A 24 -2.85 2.78 -4.81
N CYS A 25 -1.87 3.69 -4.82
CA CYS A 25 -1.10 4.02 -3.61
C CYS A 25 -1.99 4.66 -2.53
N TRP A 26 -2.95 5.50 -2.91
CA TRP A 26 -3.94 6.05 -1.97
C TRP A 26 -4.86 4.98 -1.38
N GLU A 27 -5.35 4.05 -2.20
CA GLU A 27 -6.15 2.92 -1.73
C GLU A 27 -5.34 2.06 -0.74
N SER A 28 -4.08 1.78 -1.07
CA SER A 28 -3.20 0.93 -0.26
C SER A 28 -2.82 1.57 1.08
N ILE A 29 -2.43 2.85 1.09
CA ILE A 29 -2.05 3.54 2.34
C ILE A 29 -3.25 3.72 3.27
N THR A 30 -4.45 3.92 2.73
CA THR A 30 -5.69 4.02 3.52
C THR A 30 -6.00 2.73 4.28
N LEU A 31 -5.54 1.58 3.79
CA LEU A 31 -5.62 0.31 4.53
C LEU A 31 -4.43 0.11 5.48
N HIS A 32 -3.23 0.47 5.06
CA HIS A 32 -2.01 0.15 5.82
C HIS A 32 -1.80 1.08 7.02
N ALA A 33 -1.98 2.39 6.84
CA ALA A 33 -1.72 3.36 7.90
C ALA A 33 -2.61 3.13 9.14
N PRO A 34 -3.93 2.88 9.02
CA PRO A 34 -4.74 2.53 10.19
C PRO A 34 -4.33 1.21 10.85
N ALA A 35 -3.86 0.22 10.09
CA ALA A 35 -3.36 -1.04 10.65
C ALA A 35 -2.11 -0.82 11.51
N CYS A 36 -1.17 0.02 11.07
CA CYS A 36 -0.02 0.44 11.88
C CYS A 36 -0.46 1.18 13.15
N LEU A 37 -1.39 2.14 13.02
CA LEU A 37 -1.90 2.90 14.17
C LEU A 37 -2.60 2.00 15.19
N LEU A 38 -3.35 1.01 14.73
CA LEU A 38 -3.98 0.01 15.59
C LEU A 38 -2.94 -0.72 16.44
N CYS A 39 -1.86 -1.22 15.83
CA CYS A 39 -0.78 -1.88 16.56
C CYS A 39 -0.10 -0.95 17.58
N LEU A 40 0.10 0.33 17.24
CA LEU A 40 0.68 1.32 18.15
C LEU A 40 -0.23 1.60 19.35
N ILE A 41 -1.52 1.81 19.12
CA ILE A 41 -2.51 2.07 20.18
C ILE A 41 -2.68 0.85 21.09
N ALA A 42 -2.70 -0.36 20.51
CA ALA A 42 -2.85 -1.61 21.25
C ALA A 42 -1.54 -2.07 21.94
N GLY A 43 -0.43 -1.33 21.80
CA GLY A 43 0.84 -1.65 22.43
C GLY A 43 1.47 -2.96 21.94
N VAL A 44 1.28 -3.31 20.66
CA VAL A 44 1.77 -4.58 20.09
C VAL A 44 3.30 -4.63 20.09
N VAL A 45 3.86 -5.66 20.74
CA VAL A 45 5.30 -5.99 20.69
C VAL A 45 5.48 -7.33 19.98
N SER A 46 5.45 -7.30 18.64
CA SER A 46 5.52 -8.48 17.78
C SER A 46 6.53 -8.27 16.65
N PRO A 47 7.53 -9.16 16.49
CA PRO A 47 8.46 -9.09 15.35
C PRO A 47 7.73 -9.12 14.00
N VAL A 48 6.63 -9.87 13.92
CA VAL A 48 5.80 -9.95 12.70
C VAL A 48 5.20 -8.60 12.36
N ALA A 49 4.68 -7.87 13.36
CA ALA A 49 4.12 -6.54 13.16
C ALA A 49 5.19 -5.55 12.68
N VAL A 50 6.38 -5.56 13.29
CA VAL A 50 7.50 -4.69 12.89
C VAL A 50 7.92 -4.96 11.44
N ILE A 51 8.08 -6.25 11.07
CA ILE A 51 8.45 -6.63 9.71
C ILE A 51 7.37 -6.18 8.71
N ALA A 52 6.09 -6.46 9.00
CA ALA A 52 4.98 -6.09 8.11
C ALA A 52 4.87 -4.57 7.91
N ALA A 53 5.09 -3.77 8.96
CA ALA A 53 5.07 -2.31 8.88
C ALA A 53 6.17 -1.75 7.96
N TRP A 54 7.36 -2.35 7.94
CA TRP A 54 8.47 -1.90 7.10
C TRP A 54 8.46 -2.49 5.69
N VAL A 55 8.03 -3.73 5.53
CA VAL A 55 8.00 -4.40 4.22
C VAL A 55 6.99 -3.73 3.29
N HIS A 56 5.84 -3.27 3.79
CA HIS A 56 4.83 -2.60 2.97
C HIS A 56 5.38 -1.41 2.18
N PRO A 57 5.95 -0.34 2.78
CA PRO A 57 6.45 0.81 2.03
C PRO A 57 7.57 0.44 1.04
N ILE A 58 8.42 -0.54 1.37
CA ILE A 58 9.45 -1.05 0.45
C ILE A 58 8.80 -1.70 -0.78
N VAL A 59 7.82 -2.58 -0.57
CA VAL A 59 7.06 -3.21 -1.65
C VAL A 59 6.30 -2.17 -2.48
N ARG A 60 5.76 -1.12 -1.86
CA ARG A 60 5.10 -0.01 -2.58
C ARG A 60 6.07 0.80 -3.43
N PHE A 61 7.31 0.98 -2.98
CA PHE A 61 8.34 1.61 -3.80
C PHE A 61 8.63 0.79 -5.07
N ILE A 62 8.77 -0.53 -4.94
CA ILE A 62 8.97 -1.45 -6.08
C ILE A 62 7.73 -1.47 -6.98
N TYR A 63 6.52 -1.45 -6.40
CA TYR A 63 5.24 -1.40 -7.12
C TYR A 63 5.17 -0.23 -8.09
N ILE A 64 5.65 0.95 -7.69
CA ILE A 64 5.65 2.15 -8.55
C ILE A 64 6.44 1.90 -9.84
N GLY A 65 7.66 1.36 -9.70
CA GLY A 65 8.50 1.01 -10.85
C GLY A 65 7.85 -0.04 -11.75
N ALA A 66 7.33 -1.12 -11.16
CA ALA A 66 6.65 -2.19 -11.90
C ALA A 66 5.38 -1.70 -12.63
N TYR A 67 4.63 -0.77 -12.03
CA TYR A 67 3.42 -0.22 -12.62
C TYR A 67 3.74 0.70 -13.80
N VAL A 68 4.61 1.69 -13.59
CA VAL A 68 4.98 2.66 -14.63
C VAL A 68 5.68 1.95 -15.80
N GLY A 69 6.52 0.96 -15.51
CA GLY A 69 7.23 0.12 -16.48
C GLY A 69 6.38 -0.98 -17.14
N ASP A 70 5.09 -1.08 -16.82
CA ASP A 70 4.15 -2.07 -17.38
C ASP A 70 4.63 -3.53 -17.24
N ILE A 71 4.93 -3.95 -16.00
CA ILE A 71 5.33 -5.32 -15.65
C ILE A 71 4.22 -5.97 -14.81
N PRO A 72 3.18 -6.58 -15.44
CA PRO A 72 1.99 -7.03 -14.73
C PRO A 72 2.23 -8.07 -13.61
N PRO A 73 3.09 -9.10 -13.79
CA PRO A 73 3.34 -10.08 -12.73
C PRO A 73 3.97 -9.44 -11.48
N ALA A 74 4.94 -8.55 -11.68
CA ALA A 74 5.60 -7.84 -10.59
C ALA A 74 4.62 -6.91 -9.84
N ARG A 75 3.72 -6.23 -10.58
CA ARG A 75 2.65 -5.43 -10.01
C ARG A 75 1.71 -6.28 -9.14
N GLY A 76 1.28 -7.44 -9.63
CA GLY A 76 0.40 -8.35 -8.89
C GLY A 76 1.04 -8.88 -7.61
N LEU A 77 2.30 -9.31 -7.68
CA LEU A 77 3.06 -9.76 -6.50
C LEU A 77 3.20 -8.66 -5.46
N CYS A 78 3.59 -7.45 -5.86
CA CYS A 78 3.72 -6.33 -4.96
C CYS A 78 2.37 -5.94 -4.32
N TRP A 79 1.28 -5.99 -5.07
CA TRP A 79 -0.06 -5.75 -4.54
C TRP A 79 -0.44 -6.79 -3.47
N ALA A 80 -0.24 -8.09 -3.76
CA ALA A 80 -0.56 -9.17 -2.83
C ALA A 80 0.29 -9.09 -1.55
N SER A 81 1.60 -8.83 -1.68
CA SER A 81 2.50 -8.64 -0.54
C SER A 81 2.12 -7.44 0.32
N GLY A 82 1.74 -6.32 -0.29
CA GLY A 82 1.24 -5.14 0.43
C GLY A 82 -0.05 -5.45 1.20
N LEU A 83 -1.00 -6.13 0.57
CA LEU A 83 -2.24 -6.55 1.23
C LEU A 83 -1.95 -7.49 2.42
N LEU A 84 -1.06 -8.47 2.24
CA LEU A 84 -0.64 -9.38 3.31
C LEU A 84 -0.06 -8.61 4.52
N CYS A 85 0.80 -7.62 4.29
CA CYS A 85 1.38 -6.82 5.36
C CYS A 85 0.30 -6.10 6.19
N SER A 86 -0.67 -5.45 5.53
CA SER A 86 -1.78 -4.80 6.22
C SER A 86 -2.65 -5.79 7.00
N THR A 87 -2.96 -6.94 6.41
CA THR A 87 -3.73 -8.01 7.08
C THR A 87 -3.02 -8.53 8.33
N LEU A 88 -1.70 -8.74 8.27
CA LEU A 88 -0.91 -9.16 9.43
C LEU A 88 -0.97 -8.11 10.56
N LEU A 89 -0.83 -6.83 10.24
CA LEU A 89 -0.94 -5.76 11.24
C LEU A 89 -2.34 -5.70 11.87
N TYR A 90 -3.40 -5.79 11.07
CA TYR A 90 -4.77 -5.84 11.60
C TYR A 90 -4.98 -7.05 12.53
N LYS A 91 -4.48 -8.22 12.14
CA LYS A 91 -4.52 -9.42 12.96
C LYS A 91 -3.82 -9.18 14.30
N GLU A 92 -2.57 -8.75 14.29
CA GLU A 92 -1.79 -8.56 15.52
C GLU A 92 -2.40 -7.48 16.43
N GLY A 93 -2.83 -6.36 15.86
CA GLY A 93 -3.49 -5.27 16.59
C GLY A 93 -4.84 -5.68 17.19
N LEU A 94 -5.67 -6.39 16.44
CA LEU A 94 -6.98 -6.84 16.92
C LEU A 94 -6.83 -7.93 18.00
N THR A 95 -5.90 -8.87 17.84
CA THR A 95 -5.62 -9.87 18.87
C THR A 95 -5.18 -9.23 20.18
N ALA A 96 -4.33 -8.19 20.13
CA ALA A 96 -3.90 -7.47 21.32
C ALA A 96 -5.07 -6.77 22.02
N LEU A 97 -5.94 -6.07 21.28
CA LEU A 97 -7.12 -5.41 21.86
C LEU A 97 -8.16 -6.37 22.43
N LEU A 98 -8.36 -7.53 21.81
CA LEU A 98 -9.35 -8.50 22.30
C LEU A 98 -8.85 -9.31 23.50
N SER A 99 -7.54 -9.31 23.73
CA SER A 99 -6.92 -10.00 24.86
C SER A 99 -6.65 -9.08 26.07
N SER A 100 -6.93 -7.78 25.95
CA SER A 100 -6.73 -6.77 27.00
C SER A 100 -7.93 -6.60 27.91
#